data_AF-A0A376ZUV0-F1
#
_entry.id   AF-A0A376ZUV0-F1
#
_cell.length_a   1.000
_cell.length_b   1.000
_cell.length_c   1.000
_cell.angle_alpha   90.00
_cell.angle_beta   90.00
_cell.angle_gamma   90.00
#
_symmetry.space_group_name_H-M   'P 1'
#
loop_
_entity.id
_entity.type
_entity.pdbx_description
1 polymer ?
#
loop_
_entity_poly.entity_id
_entity_poly.type
_entity_poly.pdbx_seq_one_letter_code
_entity_poly.pdbx_strand_id
1 'polypeptide(L)' 'MHYETRHQWFGFIDLIIPGLHKANGISRLLKRWDLSPQNVVAIGDSGNDAEMLKMARYSFAMAMLRKTLNKSPLRYR' A
#
# COMPACT_ATOMS: atom_id res chain seq x y z
N MET A 1 0.20 6.57 -24.22
CA MET A 1 0.09 5.63 -23.07
C MET A 1 -0.28 6.44 -21.84
N HIS A 2 -1.13 5.92 -20.95
CA HIS A 2 -1.52 6.59 -19.70
C HIS A 2 -0.85 5.87 -18.53
N TYR A 3 -0.26 6.65 -17.63
CA TYR A 3 0.44 6.17 -16.43
C TYR A 3 -0.26 6.72 -15.20
N GLU A 4 -0.08 6.02 -14.09
CA GLU A 4 -0.50 6.47 -12.78
C GLU A 4 0.72 6.84 -11.93
N THR A 5 0.63 7.93 -11.18
CA THR A 5 1.70 8.42 -10.31
C THR A 5 1.50 7.95 -8.88
N ARG A 6 2.53 7.36 -8.28
CA ARG A 6 2.53 7.00 -6.85
C ARG A 6 3.62 7.72 -6.09
N HIS A 7 3.21 8.36 -5.00
CA HIS A 7 4.13 9.05 -4.12
C HIS A 7 4.81 8.04 -3.20
N GLN A 8 6.13 8.03 -3.25
CA GLN A 8 6.96 7.27 -2.34
C GLN A 8 7.51 8.18 -1.24
N TRP A 9 8.36 7.60 -0.41
CA TRP A 9 9.11 8.33 0.61
C TRP A 9 10.08 9.34 -0.02
N PHE A 10 10.46 10.39 0.71
CA PHE A 10 11.42 11.44 0.29
C PHE A 10 11.19 12.11 -1.09
N GLY A 11 9.94 12.22 -1.56
CA GLY A 11 9.64 12.95 -2.79
C GLY A 11 9.90 12.16 -4.07
N PHE A 12 10.14 10.86 -3.96
CA PHE A 12 10.19 9.95 -5.11
C PHE A 12 8.78 9.69 -5.66
N ILE A 13 8.71 9.49 -6.98
CA ILE A 13 7.47 9.20 -7.70
C ILE A 13 7.68 7.96 -8.56
N ASP A 14 6.78 6.98 -8.41
CA ASP A 14 6.69 5.86 -9.33
C ASP A 14 5.70 6.19 -10.45
N LEU A 15 6.11 5.90 -11.70
CA LEU A 15 5.21 5.85 -12.84
C LEU A 15 4.86 4.39 -13.11
N ILE A 16 3.61 4.03 -12.89
CA ILE A 16 3.16 2.65 -13.03
C ILE A 16 2.08 2.54 -14.12
N ILE A 17 1.95 1.34 -14.66
CA ILE A 17 0.80 0.98 -15.48
C ILE A 17 -0.44 1.01 -14.57
N PRO A 18 -1.53 1.69 -14.96
CA PRO A 18 -2.75 1.74 -14.16
C PRO A 18 -3.23 0.35 -13.75
N GLY A 19 -3.57 0.19 -12.47
CA GLY A 19 -4.02 -1.08 -11.88
C GLY A 19 -2.91 -2.08 -11.50
N LEU A 20 -1.64 -1.82 -11.84
CA LEU A 20 -0.53 -2.71 -11.48
C LEU A 20 0.11 -2.32 -10.13
N HIS A 21 -0.68 -2.41 -9.07
CA HIS A 21 -0.28 -2.07 -7.69
C HIS A 21 0.16 -3.30 -6.89
N LYS A 22 0.78 -3.10 -5.71
CA LYS A 22 1.11 -4.20 -4.77
C LYS A 22 -0.11 -5.09 -4.45
N ALA A 23 -1.29 -4.47 -4.28
CA ALA A 23 -2.55 -5.17 -4.06
C ALA A 23 -2.94 -6.11 -5.23
N ASN A 24 -2.65 -5.72 -6.47
CA ASN A 24 -2.90 -6.55 -7.64
C ASN A 24 -2.03 -7.81 -7.61
N GLY A 25 -0.73 -7.65 -7.31
CA GLY A 25 0.19 -8.78 -7.14
C GLY A 25 -0.29 -9.74 -6.05
N ILE A 26 -0.68 -9.22 -4.89
CA ILE A 26 -1.19 -10.03 -3.78
C ILE A 26 -2.50 -10.74 -4.15
N SER A 27 -3.43 -10.05 -4.81
CA SER A 27 -4.69 -10.66 -5.27
C SER A 27 -4.47 -11.85 -6.21
N ARG A 28 -3.42 -11.80 -7.06
CA ARG A 28 -3.04 -12.93 -7.93
C ARG A 28 -2.50 -14.11 -7.12
N LEU A 29 -1.71 -13.85 -6.07
CA LEU A 29 -1.20 -14.89 -5.18
C LEU A 29 -2.33 -15.56 -4.38
N LEU A 30 -3.24 -14.76 -3.82
CA LEU A 30 -4.42 -15.26 -3.11
C LEU A 30 -5.28 -16.18 -4.00
N LYS A 31 -5.55 -15.74 -5.24
CA LYS A 31 -6.29 -16.58 -6.21
C LYS A 31 -5.56 -17.89 -6.51
N ARG A 32 -4.23 -17.87 -6.62
CA ARG A 32 -3.43 -19.07 -6.90
C ARG A 32 -3.50 -20.09 -5.77
N TRP A 33 -3.65 -19.62 -4.52
CA TRP A 33 -3.66 -20.46 -3.33
C TRP A 33 -5.05 -20.70 -2.74
N ASP A 34 -6.10 -20.23 -3.42
CA ASP A 34 -7.49 -20.30 -2.93
C ASP A 34 -7.66 -19.70 -1.52
N LEU A 35 -7.03 -18.55 -1.30
CA LEU A 35 -7.07 -17.80 -0.03
C LEU A 35 -7.86 -16.51 -0.16
N SER A 36 -8.50 -16.11 0.93
CA SER A 36 -9.24 -14.85 1.03
C SER A 36 -8.31 -13.70 1.45
N PRO A 37 -8.61 -12.43 1.08
CA PRO A 37 -7.95 -11.27 1.69
C PRO A 37 -8.05 -11.23 3.23
N GLN A 38 -8.99 -11.97 3.82
CA GLN A 38 -9.07 -12.19 5.27
C GLN A 38 -7.84 -12.87 5.86
N ASN A 39 -7.07 -13.59 5.05
CA ASN A 39 -5.82 -14.23 5.43
C ASN A 39 -4.59 -13.31 5.27
N VAL A 40 -4.79 -12.01 4.99
CA VAL A 40 -3.70 -11.07 4.75
C VAL A 40 -3.54 -10.08 5.89
N VAL A 41 -2.29 -9.95 6.33
CA VAL A 41 -1.81 -8.82 7.13
C VAL A 41 -0.90 -7.96 6.23
N ALA A 42 -1.16 -6.67 6.16
CA ALA A 42 -0.35 -5.72 5.42
C ALA A 42 0.29 -4.69 6.35
N ILE A 43 1.57 -4.40 6.12
CA ILE A 43 2.32 -3.35 6.80
C ILE A 43 2.97 -2.49 5.72
N GLY A 44 2.84 -1.17 5.82
CA GLY A 44 3.35 -0.24 4.82
C GLY A 44 3.72 1.11 5.42
N ASP A 45 4.49 1.90 4.68
CA ASP A 45 5.08 3.16 5.14
C ASP A 45 4.92 4.31 4.15
N SER A 46 4.48 4.03 2.92
CA SER A 46 4.44 5.02 1.85
C SER A 46 3.19 4.94 0.98
N GLY A 47 3.04 5.90 0.05
CA GLY A 47 1.84 6.02 -0.79
C GLY A 47 1.66 4.88 -1.81
N ASN A 48 2.72 4.12 -2.13
CA ASN A 48 2.60 2.94 -3.00
C ASN A 48 2.07 1.68 -2.27
N ASP A 49 1.86 1.77 -0.96
CA ASP A 49 1.25 0.71 -0.13
C ASP A 49 -0.27 0.85 0.01
N ALA A 50 -0.84 1.99 -0.39
CA ALA A 50 -2.21 2.38 -0.04
C ALA A 50 -3.27 1.34 -0.42
N GLU A 51 -3.20 0.77 -1.61
CA GLU A 51 -4.16 -0.23 -2.10
C GLU A 51 -4.01 -1.56 -1.36
N MET A 52 -2.77 -1.94 -1.04
CA MET A 52 -2.49 -3.15 -0.29
C MET A 52 -3.03 -3.02 1.13
N LEU A 53 -2.80 -1.87 1.77
CA LEU A 53 -3.32 -1.56 3.11
C LEU A 53 -4.86 -1.53 3.12
N LYS A 54 -5.52 -1.04 2.07
CA LYS A 54 -6.99 -1.08 1.95
C LYS A 54 -7.54 -2.50 1.72
N MET A 55 -6.80 -3.34 1.01
CA MET A 55 -7.23 -4.69 0.63
C MET A 55 -7.11 -5.70 1.77
N ALA A 56 -6.07 -5.59 2.60
CA ALA A 56 -5.82 -6.53 3.68
C ALA A 56 -6.84 -6.42 4.82
N ARG A 57 -7.12 -7.54 5.49
CA ARG A 57 -8.03 -7.54 6.66
C ARG A 57 -7.44 -6.81 7.86
N TYR A 58 -6.15 -6.98 8.09
CA TYR A 58 -5.40 -6.30 9.12
C TYR A 58 -4.32 -5.45 8.43
N SER A 59 -4.28 -4.16 8.74
CA SER A 59 -3.48 -3.21 7.97
C SER A 59 -2.85 -2.16 8.87
N PHE A 60 -1.53 -2.07 8.86
CA PHE A 60 -0.79 -1.16 9.73
C PHE A 60 0.04 -0.19 8.90
N ALA A 61 -0.26 1.10 9.03
CA ALA A 61 0.60 2.16 8.51
C ALA A 61 1.67 2.48 9.55
N MET A 62 2.94 2.36 9.17
CA MET A 62 4.05 2.73 10.03
C MET A 62 4.16 4.25 10.09
N ALA A 63 4.09 4.78 11.32
CA ALA A 63 4.40 6.18 11.58
C ALA A 63 5.91 6.37 11.44
N MET A 64 6.31 7.27 10.54
CA MET A 64 7.70 7.69 10.43
C MET A 64 8.04 8.67 11.56
N LEU A 65 9.14 8.43 12.28
CA LEU A 65 9.71 9.40 13.21
C LEU A 65 10.43 10.51 12.43
N ARG A 66 9.69 11.42 11.79
CA ARG A 66 10.26 12.69 11.35
C ARG A 66 10.42 13.58 12.59
N LYS A 67 11.65 13.70 13.12
CA LYS A 67 12.00 14.93 13.86
C LYS A 67 11.60 16.08 12.93
N THR A 68 10.67 16.92 13.37
CA THR A 68 9.90 17.91 12.59
C THR A 68 8.85 17.38 11.61
N LEU A 69 7.61 17.18 12.10
CA LEU A 69 6.39 17.92 11.75
C LEU A 69 5.17 17.11 12.19
N ASN A 70 4.30 17.73 13.00
CA ASN A 70 2.97 17.22 13.35
C ASN A 70 2.18 16.89 12.07
N LYS A 71 2.11 15.60 11.71
CA LYS A 71 1.04 15.10 10.83
C LYS A 71 0.45 13.84 11.46
N SER A 72 -0.87 13.86 11.57
CA SER A 72 -1.68 12.76 12.06
C SER A 72 -1.43 11.52 11.19
N PRO A 73 -1.13 10.36 11.79
CA PRO A 73 -0.98 9.12 11.02
C PRO A 73 -2.31 8.78 10.35
N LEU A 74 -2.26 8.42 9.07
CA LEU A 74 -3.39 7.80 8.37
C LEU A 74 -3.75 6.52 9.14
N ARG A 75 -4.93 6.48 9.75
CA ARG A 75 -5.42 5.29 10.46
C ARG A 75 -6.06 4.33 9.45
N TYR A 76 -5.42 3.18 9.27
CA TYR A 76 -6.07 1.99 8.72
C TYR A 76 -6.35 0.99 9.85
N ARG A 77 -7.14 -0.05 9.56
CA ARG A 77 -7.81 -0.93 10.54
C ARG A 77 -6.87 -1.93 11.20
#